data_AF-A0A3C0CTT1-F1
#
_entry.id   AF-A0A3C0CTT1-F1
#
_cell.length_a   1.000
_cell.length_b   1.000
_cell.length_c   1.000
_cell.angle_alpha   90.00
_cell.angle_beta   90.00
_cell.angle_gamma   90.00
#
_symmetry.space_group_name_H-M   'P 1'
#
loop_
_entity.id
_entity.type
_entity.pdbx_description
1 polymer ?
#
loop_
_entity_poly.entity_id
_entity_poly.type
_entity_poly.pdbx_seq_one_letter_code
_entity_poly.pdbx_strand_id
1 'polypeptide(L)'
;AVEAKIFIDCTGDGDLAAWAGAPYEKGDKEGRLMAGTLCSLWADIDWEGMPQQKHAREIITQAIEDGVFSLPDRHLPGIFNIGEHLGGGNIGHVFDVDGTDERSV
;
A
#
# COMPACT_ATOMS: atom_id res chain seq x y z
N ALA A 1 16.91 29.47 13.30
CA ALA A 1 15.90 28.59 13.93
C ALA A 1 14.63 29.41 14.16
N VAL A 2 13.45 28.76 14.16
CA VAL A 2 12.15 29.40 14.44
C VAL A 2 11.82 29.19 15.92
N GLU A 3 11.34 30.21 16.62
CA GLU A 3 10.94 30.15 18.04
C GLU A 3 9.41 30.24 18.16
N ALA A 4 8.82 29.35 18.95
CA ALA A 4 7.40 29.33 19.27
C ALA A 4 7.14 28.69 20.63
N LYS A 5 5.99 29.00 21.24
CA LYS A 5 5.54 28.35 22.49
C LYS A 5 5.04 26.92 22.25
N ILE A 6 4.49 26.67 21.07
CA ILE A 6 3.87 25.39 20.66
C ILE A 6 4.23 25.16 19.20
N PHE A 7 4.58 23.92 18.89
CA PHE A 7 4.72 23.42 17.52
C PHE A 7 3.66 22.34 17.29
N ILE A 8 3.12 22.27 16.07
CA ILE A 8 2.20 21.21 15.64
C ILE A 8 2.95 20.39 14.60
N ASP A 9 3.03 19.08 14.83
CA ASP A 9 3.65 18.18 13.87
C ASP A 9 2.66 17.86 12.73
N CYS A 10 3.01 18.30 11.52
CA CYS A 10 2.26 18.07 10.29
C CYS A 10 3.12 17.35 9.23
N THR A 11 4.15 16.61 9.65
CA THR A 11 5.03 15.85 8.74
C THR A 11 4.31 14.67 8.07
N GLY A 12 3.24 14.17 8.70
CA GLY A 12 2.42 13.07 8.20
C GLY A 12 2.79 11.73 8.87
N ASP A 13 4.07 11.40 8.92
CA ASP A 13 4.62 10.23 9.63
C ASP A 13 4.87 10.48 11.12
N GLY A 14 4.97 11.74 11.55
CA GLY A 14 5.14 12.11 12.95
C GLY A 14 6.61 12.18 13.40
N ASP A 15 7.54 12.37 12.45
CA ASP A 15 8.97 12.42 12.72
C ASP A 15 9.37 13.47 13.76
N LEU A 16 8.77 14.66 13.71
CA LEU A 16 9.12 15.73 14.66
C LEU A 16 8.63 15.40 16.08
N ALA A 17 7.46 14.80 16.21
CA ALA A 17 6.94 14.33 17.49
C ALA A 17 7.83 13.21 18.06
N ALA A 18 8.25 12.26 17.23
CA ALA A 18 9.16 11.19 17.62
C ALA A 18 10.52 11.75 18.07
N TRP A 19 11.13 12.66 17.32
CA TRP A 19 12.39 13.32 17.68
C TRP A 19 12.29 14.18 18.94
N ALA A 20 11.12 14.74 19.22
CA ALA A 20 10.83 15.46 20.47
C ALA A 20 10.60 14.52 21.69
N GLY A 21 10.65 13.19 21.50
CA GLY A 21 10.54 12.20 22.56
C GLY A 21 9.11 11.73 22.86
N ALA A 22 8.16 11.94 21.94
CA ALA A 22 6.83 11.34 22.07
C ALA A 22 6.93 9.79 22.01
N PRO A 23 6.14 9.07 22.83
CA PRO A 23 6.11 7.60 22.75
C PRO A 23 5.50 7.14 21.42
N TYR A 24 6.06 6.08 20.85
CA TYR A 24 5.59 5.45 19.62
C TYR A 24 5.80 3.93 19.67
N GLU A 25 5.11 3.21 18.78
CA GLU A 25 5.28 1.78 18.56
C GLU A 25 5.86 1.55 17.16
N LYS A 26 6.81 0.61 17.04
CA LYS A 26 7.41 0.23 15.76
C LYS A 26 7.16 -1.25 15.51
N GLY A 27 6.27 -1.53 14.56
CA GLY A 27 5.85 -2.87 14.21
C GLY A 27 4.99 -3.55 15.27
N ASP A 28 4.71 -4.83 15.05
CA ASP A 28 4.01 -5.67 16.01
C ASP A 28 4.95 -6.33 17.03
N LYS A 29 4.43 -7.27 17.83
CA LYS A 29 5.20 -7.98 18.87
C LYS A 29 6.37 -8.79 18.33
N GLU A 30 6.31 -9.17 17.06
CA GLU A 30 7.36 -9.89 16.36
C GLU A 30 8.29 -8.95 15.58
N GLY A 31 8.08 -7.63 15.68
CA GLY A 31 8.85 -6.59 14.98
C GLY A 31 8.47 -6.41 13.52
N ARG A 32 7.37 -7.02 13.05
CA ARG A 32 6.93 -6.89 11.65
C ARG A 32 6.32 -5.52 11.43
N LEU A 33 6.76 -4.83 10.40
CA LEU A 33 6.20 -3.54 10.01
C LEU A 33 5.03 -3.70 9.04
N MET A 34 4.26 -2.63 8.85
CA MET A 34 3.26 -2.57 7.79
C MET A 34 3.95 -2.76 6.43
N ALA A 35 3.41 -3.66 5.61
CA ALA A 35 3.96 -3.94 4.29
C ALA A 35 3.84 -2.72 3.38
N GLY A 36 4.89 -2.44 2.60
CA GLY A 36 4.86 -1.41 1.57
C GLY A 36 4.04 -1.87 0.38
N THR A 37 3.25 -0.96 -0.21
CA THR A 37 2.48 -1.23 -1.44
C THR A 37 3.20 -0.68 -2.66
N LEU A 38 3.15 -1.39 -3.78
CA LEU A 38 3.81 -0.97 -5.02
C LEU A 38 2.83 -0.40 -6.04
N CYS A 39 3.17 0.76 -6.60
CA CYS A 39 2.52 1.30 -7.77
C CYS A 39 3.03 0.58 -9.02
N SER A 40 2.13 -0.06 -9.75
CA SER A 40 2.41 -0.76 -11.00
C SER A 40 1.60 -0.19 -12.16
N LEU A 41 2.17 -0.34 -13.34
CA LEU A 41 1.57 0.00 -14.62
C LEU A 41 1.39 -1.27 -15.45
N TRP A 42 0.26 -1.37 -16.12
CA TRP A 42 -0.08 -2.48 -17.01
C TRP A 42 -0.49 -1.93 -18.36
N ALA A 43 0.18 -2.41 -19.41
CA ALA A 43 -0.07 -2.02 -20.79
C ALA A 43 -0.88 -3.10 -21.52
N ASP A 44 -1.35 -2.76 -22.73
CA ASP A 44 -2.12 -3.65 -23.61
C ASP A 44 -3.44 -4.11 -22.98
N ILE A 45 -4.08 -3.21 -22.21
CA ILE A 45 -5.40 -3.47 -21.65
C ILE A 45 -6.48 -3.21 -22.69
N ASP A 46 -7.33 -4.21 -22.92
CA ASP A 46 -8.62 -4.05 -23.60
C ASP A 46 -9.69 -3.61 -22.58
N TRP A 47 -9.99 -2.32 -22.57
CA TRP A 47 -11.03 -1.76 -21.71
C TRP A 47 -12.44 -2.05 -22.20
N GLU A 48 -12.65 -2.17 -23.50
CA GLU A 48 -13.99 -2.43 -24.08
C GLU A 48 -14.45 -3.85 -23.77
N GLY A 49 -13.52 -4.80 -23.79
CA GLY A 49 -13.74 -6.19 -23.39
C GLY A 49 -13.84 -6.40 -21.87
N MET A 50 -13.56 -5.39 -21.05
CA MET A 50 -13.51 -5.54 -19.60
C MET A 50 -14.93 -5.72 -19.02
N PRO A 51 -15.22 -6.85 -18.36
CA PRO A 51 -16.54 -7.07 -17.78
C PRO A 51 -16.81 -6.06 -16.66
N GLN A 52 -18.06 -5.60 -16.53
CA GLN A 52 -18.46 -4.85 -15.35
C GLN A 52 -18.19 -5.69 -14.11
N GLN A 53 -17.29 -5.21 -13.24
CA GLN A 53 -16.94 -5.88 -12.01
C GLN A 53 -18.12 -5.82 -11.02
N LYS A 54 -18.99 -6.81 -11.12
CA LYS A 54 -19.93 -7.16 -10.05
C LYS A 54 -19.21 -8.20 -9.19
N HIS A 55 -19.32 -8.09 -7.87
CA HIS A 55 -18.83 -9.09 -6.93
C HIS A 55 -17.30 -9.25 -6.78
N ALA A 56 -16.53 -8.15 -6.79
CA ALA A 56 -15.07 -8.18 -6.63
C ALA A 56 -14.61 -9.04 -5.43
N ARG A 57 -15.32 -8.99 -4.30
CA ARG A 57 -15.02 -9.80 -3.11
C ARG A 57 -15.14 -11.31 -3.35
N GLU A 58 -16.16 -11.74 -4.09
CA GLU A 58 -16.40 -13.16 -4.39
C GLU A 58 -15.35 -13.68 -5.36
N ILE A 59 -15.00 -12.88 -6.39
CA ILE A 59 -13.93 -13.21 -7.34
C ILE A 59 -12.57 -13.33 -6.62
N ILE A 60 -12.25 -12.39 -5.72
CA ILE A 60 -11.02 -12.45 -4.92
C ILE A 60 -11.00 -13.70 -4.04
N THR A 61 -12.14 -14.05 -3.44
CA THR A 61 -12.25 -15.24 -2.59
C THR A 61 -12.00 -16.50 -3.42
N GLN A 62 -12.63 -16.62 -4.59
CA GLN A 62 -12.39 -17.74 -5.50
C GLN A 62 -10.94 -17.80 -5.98
N ALA A 63 -10.32 -16.67 -6.36
CA ALA A 63 -8.93 -16.63 -6.79
C ALA A 63 -7.94 -17.05 -5.68
N ILE A 64 -8.25 -16.75 -4.42
CA ILE A 64 -7.49 -17.25 -3.27
C ILE A 64 -7.65 -18.78 -3.14
N GLU A 65 -8.88 -19.29 -3.23
CA GLU A 65 -9.17 -20.73 -3.16
C GLU A 65 -8.52 -21.52 -4.31
N ASP A 66 -8.49 -20.93 -5.50
CA ASP A 66 -7.87 -21.49 -6.70
C ASP A 66 -6.33 -21.39 -6.69
N GLY A 67 -5.74 -20.74 -5.68
CA GLY A 67 -4.29 -20.59 -5.53
C GLY A 67 -3.65 -19.65 -6.54
N VAL A 68 -4.42 -18.69 -7.10
CA VAL A 68 -3.93 -17.70 -8.06
C VAL A 68 -2.89 -16.77 -7.42
N PHE A 69 -3.09 -16.41 -6.16
CA PHE A 69 -2.17 -15.53 -5.44
C PHE A 69 -1.15 -16.32 -4.62
N SER A 70 0.12 -15.91 -4.71
CA SER A 70 1.19 -16.39 -3.83
C SER A 70 0.92 -16.04 -2.36
N LEU A 71 0.18 -14.95 -2.10
CA LEU A 71 -0.26 -14.51 -0.78
C LEU A 71 -1.74 -14.12 -0.85
N PRO A 72 -2.58 -14.55 0.12
CA PRO A 72 -4.02 -14.36 0.04
C PRO A 72 -4.45 -12.93 0.39
N ASP A 73 -4.22 -11.99 -0.53
CA ASP A 73 -4.65 -10.60 -0.40
C ASP A 73 -6.16 -10.47 -0.66
N ARG A 74 -6.89 -9.99 0.35
CA ARG A 74 -8.34 -9.84 0.31
C ARG A 74 -8.79 -8.46 -0.16
N HIS A 75 -7.87 -7.53 -0.35
CA HIS A 75 -8.17 -6.15 -0.73
C HIS A 75 -7.42 -5.78 -2.01
N LEU A 76 -8.13 -5.83 -3.14
CA LEU A 76 -7.65 -5.28 -4.39
C LEU A 76 -8.37 -3.95 -4.66
N PRO A 77 -7.66 -2.80 -4.67
CA PRO A 77 -8.27 -1.50 -4.94
C PRO A 77 -8.72 -1.33 -6.40
N GLY A 78 -8.34 -2.27 -7.27
CA GLY A 78 -8.69 -2.28 -8.70
C GLY A 78 -7.64 -1.60 -9.57
N ILE A 79 -7.90 -1.60 -10.88
CA ILE A 79 -7.05 -0.97 -11.88
C ILE A 79 -7.73 0.33 -12.32
N PHE A 80 -6.99 1.43 -12.26
CA PHE A 80 -7.40 2.73 -12.76
C PHE A 80 -7.04 2.85 -14.24
N ASN A 81 -8.02 3.18 -15.08
CA ASN A 81 -7.76 3.52 -16.48
C ASN A 81 -7.08 4.89 -16.55
N ILE A 82 -5.88 4.93 -17.14
CA ILE A 82 -5.08 6.15 -17.31
C ILE A 82 -4.67 6.37 -18.77
N GLY A 83 -5.26 5.66 -19.72
CA GLY A 83 -4.97 5.77 -21.14
C GLY A 83 -5.67 4.71 -21.99
N GLU A 84 -5.56 4.84 -23.31
CA GLU A 84 -6.26 3.98 -24.29
C GLU A 84 -6.01 2.49 -24.07
N HIS A 85 -4.79 2.11 -23.71
CA HIS A 85 -4.39 0.72 -23.41
C HIS A 85 -3.57 0.61 -22.13
N LEU A 86 -3.66 1.61 -21.23
CA LEU A 86 -2.80 1.72 -20.05
C LEU A 86 -3.61 1.83 -18.77
N GLY A 87 -3.30 0.96 -17.82
CA GLY A 87 -3.86 0.96 -16.48
C GLY A 87 -2.79 1.13 -15.42
N GLY A 88 -3.18 1.68 -14.28
CA GLY A 88 -2.31 1.84 -13.12
C GLY A 88 -3.03 1.48 -11.83
N GLY A 89 -2.25 1.13 -10.81
CA GLY A 89 -2.81 0.77 -9.52
C GLY A 89 -1.73 0.62 -8.48
N ASN A 90 -2.12 0.78 -7.22
CA ASN A 90 -1.27 0.48 -6.08
C ASN A 90 -1.65 -0.91 -5.57
N ILE A 91 -1.01 -1.95 -6.11
CA ILE A 91 -1.40 -3.35 -5.90
C ILE A 91 -0.17 -4.18 -5.57
N GLY A 92 -0.31 -5.05 -4.57
CA GLY A 92 0.75 -5.91 -4.10
C GLY A 92 1.45 -5.33 -2.88
N HIS A 93 2.13 -6.21 -2.16
CA HIS A 93 2.74 -5.91 -0.87
C HIS A 93 4.17 -6.46 -0.83
N VAL A 94 5.10 -5.65 -0.34
CA VAL A 94 6.45 -6.06 0.02
C VAL A 94 6.51 -6.17 1.54
N PHE A 95 6.78 -7.39 2.01
CA PHE A 95 6.87 -7.72 3.43
C PHE A 95 8.33 -7.73 3.89
N ASP A 96 8.53 -7.78 5.21
CA ASP A 96 9.85 -7.91 5.84
C ASP A 96 10.83 -6.77 5.49
N VAL A 97 10.27 -5.58 5.25
CA VAL A 97 11.02 -4.34 5.05
C VAL A 97 10.82 -3.37 6.21
N ASP A 98 11.89 -2.67 6.57
CA ASP A 98 11.86 -1.57 7.52
C ASP A 98 11.60 -0.25 6.80
N GLY A 99 10.34 0.21 6.80
CA GLY A 99 9.95 1.49 6.19
C GLY A 99 10.58 2.74 6.84
N THR A 100 11.37 2.58 7.91
CA THR A 100 12.13 3.67 8.54
C THR A 100 13.64 3.60 8.25
N ASP A 101 14.11 2.60 7.50
CA ASP A 101 15.50 2.45 7.05
C ASP A 101 15.56 2.51 5.52
N GLU A 102 16.24 3.53 4.98
CA GLU A 102 16.35 3.75 3.54
C GLU A 102 17.05 2.62 2.78
N ARG A 103 17.79 1.76 3.49
CA ARG A 103 18.53 0.62 2.90
C ARG A 103 17.69 -0.64 2.84
N SER A 104 16.56 -0.65 3.53
CA SER A 104 15.63 -1.77 3.53
C SER A 104 14.61 -1.69 2.38
N VAL A 105 14.49 -0.55 1.70
CA VAL A 105 13.49 -0.27 0.66
C VAL A 105 14.11 0.07 -0.69
#